data_AF-A0A161S411-F1
#
_entry.id   AF-A0A161S411-F1
#
_cell.length_a   1.000
_cell.length_b   1.000
_cell.length_c   1.000
_cell.angle_alpha   90.00
_cell.angle_beta   90.00
_cell.angle_gamma   90.00
#
_symmetry.space_group_name_H-M   'P 1'
#
loop_
_entity.id
_entity.type
_entity.pdbx_description
1 polymer ?
#
loop_
_entity_poly.entity_id
_entity_poly.type
_entity_poly.pdbx_seq_one_letter_code
_entity_poly.pdbx_strand_id
1 'polypeptide(L)'
;MNNSRRIGIIDIGSNSIRLAVNEQTTGGAYRVIGEFKESARLSQRIGADGTLAQADIQVIVQILSHFKRICQAHEVTEYRVAATAAIRNAANSQEILDTLRRESGFHVEVLSGEDEARLGFLGMIQTMDISDGFLVDIGGGSTEISLFRDRTLIRSVSFPFGAVNTTRKFAPSGEFHEEQLRGIRQMVEDAIAREPWIRQAPGLPLVGLGGGVRTLCKINQRKLKYSLPLTHNYTIPAAEVDELAAWLPLLPGEKRKKIDGLSKDRYDIIVPGLLILQTIFQAAGASHYVVSGAGLRDGLFFESFYPVDTELKHMAERSADNLLALHSTAPRAHLSQVSRTALKLFDALTEAEKHRFEPRIRLCLIIAAKLYRIGASLSYYQYPKHSFHMIAHTRIDGLTHREILICALTASYKTKARTQQAVQHHKDILKKTDTDLIAQLGTLLKLAVALDISETQALEVTTAFSESKALHLRLKAKHDPSAEYREVLGLQKEFKNTWGQQLKVHESSFSTS
;
A
#
# COMPACT_ATOMS: atom_id res chain seq x y z
N MET A 1 25.68 -19.12 -4.57
CA MET A 1 24.66 -18.90 -3.52
C MET A 1 24.26 -17.44 -3.59
N ASN A 2 22.98 -17.14 -3.80
CA ASN A 2 22.53 -15.76 -3.96
C ASN A 2 22.54 -15.09 -2.59
N ASN A 3 23.49 -14.20 -2.34
CA ASN A 3 23.77 -13.66 -1.01
C ASN A 3 22.75 -12.55 -0.65
N SER A 4 21.48 -12.93 -0.45
CA SER A 4 20.41 -12.02 -0.01
C SER A 4 20.47 -11.79 1.50
N ARG A 5 20.32 -10.54 1.93
CA ARG A 5 20.21 -10.18 3.36
C ARG A 5 18.79 -10.45 3.84
N ARG A 6 18.64 -11.14 4.97
CA ARG A 6 17.32 -11.48 5.54
C ARG A 6 17.22 -11.03 7.00
N ILE A 7 16.15 -10.29 7.30
CA ILE A 7 15.85 -9.82 8.66
C ILE A 7 14.50 -10.37 9.13
N GLY A 8 14.45 -10.80 10.39
CA GLY A 8 13.21 -11.09 11.11
C GLY A 8 12.78 -9.89 11.93
N ILE A 9 11.66 -9.26 11.57
CA ILE A 9 11.07 -8.15 12.33
C ILE A 9 9.94 -8.70 13.17
N ILE A 10 10.10 -8.61 14.49
CA ILE A 10 9.13 -9.10 15.47
C ILE A 10 8.51 -7.89 16.19
N ASP A 11 7.18 -7.85 16.22
CA ASP A 11 6.38 -6.86 16.93
C ASP A 11 5.58 -7.57 18.04
N ILE A 12 5.87 -7.21 19.30
CA ILE A 12 5.17 -7.67 20.50
C ILE A 12 4.07 -6.65 20.83
N GLY A 13 2.92 -6.82 20.19
CA GLY A 13 1.74 -5.98 20.35
C GLY A 13 0.83 -6.36 21.51
N SER A 14 -0.02 -5.42 21.94
CA SER A 14 -1.05 -5.65 22.98
C SER A 14 -2.01 -6.79 22.72
N ASN A 15 -2.34 -7.08 21.45
CA ASN A 15 -3.28 -8.12 21.07
C ASN A 15 -2.62 -9.34 20.42
N SER A 16 -1.52 -9.12 19.70
CA SER A 16 -0.87 -10.16 18.90
C SER A 16 0.62 -9.92 18.84
N ILE A 17 1.39 -11.01 18.79
CA ILE A 17 2.82 -10.99 18.50
C ILE A 17 2.98 -11.43 17.06
N ARG A 18 3.78 -10.71 16.27
CA ARG A 18 3.92 -10.98 14.84
C ARG A 18 5.36 -11.00 14.40
N LEU A 19 5.67 -11.84 13.43
CA LEU A 19 6.94 -11.92 12.73
C LEU A 19 6.71 -11.61 11.25
N ALA A 20 7.54 -10.73 10.69
CA ALA A 20 7.72 -10.57 9.25
C ALA A 20 9.16 -10.91 8.89
N VAL A 21 9.34 -11.88 7.99
CA VAL A 21 10.64 -12.23 7.42
C VAL A 21 10.79 -11.45 6.12
N ASN A 22 11.71 -10.50 6.11
CA ASN A 22 11.99 -9.66 4.95
C ASN A 22 13.30 -10.10 4.30
N GLU A 23 13.28 -10.18 2.98
CA GLU A 23 14.45 -10.47 2.16
C GLU A 23 14.80 -9.24 1.34
N GLN A 24 16.07 -8.85 1.34
CA GLN A 24 16.65 -7.88 0.43
C GLN A 24 17.68 -8.59 -0.46
N THR A 25 17.45 -8.53 -1.77
CA THR A 25 18.37 -9.05 -2.78
C THR A 25 19.63 -8.20 -2.84
N THR A 26 20.71 -8.74 -3.40
CA THR A 26 21.96 -7.99 -3.65
C THR A 26 21.75 -6.75 -4.52
N GLY A 27 20.73 -6.76 -5.39
CA GLY A 27 20.33 -5.62 -6.21
C GLY A 27 19.46 -4.59 -5.49
N GLY A 28 19.27 -4.70 -4.17
CA GLY A 28 18.49 -3.78 -3.34
C GLY A 28 16.98 -4.04 -3.34
N ALA A 29 16.47 -4.88 -4.24
CA ALA A 29 15.04 -5.22 -4.25
C ALA A 29 14.64 -6.01 -3.02
N TYR A 30 13.45 -5.77 -2.49
CA TYR A 30 12.98 -6.33 -1.24
C TYR A 30 11.57 -6.91 -1.32
N ARG A 31 11.31 -7.91 -0.48
CA ARG A 31 9.98 -8.54 -0.32
C ARG A 31 9.82 -9.17 1.05
N VAL A 32 8.57 -9.34 1.46
CA VAL A 32 8.21 -10.21 2.58
C VAL A 32 8.17 -11.66 2.06
N ILE A 33 8.93 -12.56 2.68
CA ILE A 33 8.98 -13.99 2.34
C ILE A 33 8.30 -14.89 3.38
N GLY A 34 7.90 -14.32 4.51
CA GLY A 34 7.13 -15.02 5.55
C GLY A 34 6.44 -14.04 6.49
N GLU A 35 5.20 -14.33 6.86
CA GLU A 35 4.47 -13.59 7.89
C GLU A 35 3.78 -14.56 8.84
N PHE A 36 4.00 -14.38 10.14
CA PHE A 36 3.46 -15.22 11.19
C PHE A 36 2.84 -14.35 12.28
N LYS A 37 1.75 -14.85 12.87
CA LYS A 37 0.98 -14.12 13.88
C LYS A 37 0.49 -15.08 14.94
N GLU A 38 0.75 -14.73 16.19
CA GLU A 38 0.20 -15.39 17.37
C GLU A 38 -0.69 -14.43 18.17
N SER A 39 -1.85 -14.90 18.59
CA SER A 39 -2.81 -14.09 19.36
C SER A 39 -2.51 -14.19 20.85
N ALA A 40 -1.64 -13.32 21.37
CA ALA A 40 -1.26 -13.33 22.78
C ALA A 40 -2.25 -12.59 23.70
N ARG A 41 -3.03 -11.62 23.19
CA ARG A 41 -3.99 -10.81 23.98
C ARG A 41 -3.39 -10.26 25.30
N LEU A 42 -2.14 -9.81 25.24
CA LEU A 42 -1.36 -9.36 26.41
C LEU A 42 -2.09 -8.34 27.28
N SER A 43 -2.75 -7.34 26.67
CA SER A 43 -3.49 -6.33 27.45
C SER A 43 -4.69 -6.87 28.25
N GLN A 44 -5.21 -8.06 27.92
CA GLN A 44 -6.24 -8.73 28.73
C GLN A 44 -5.63 -9.53 29.90
N ARG A 45 -4.35 -9.91 29.77
CA ARG A 45 -3.61 -10.72 30.75
C ARG A 45 -2.91 -9.87 31.82
N ILE A 46 -2.77 -8.56 31.60
CA ILE A 46 -2.25 -7.63 32.62
C ILE A 46 -3.21 -7.60 33.83
N GLY A 47 -2.65 -7.92 34.99
CA GLY A 47 -3.32 -7.96 36.28
C GLY A 47 -3.84 -6.59 36.72
N ALA A 48 -4.66 -6.57 37.77
CA ALA A 48 -5.18 -5.31 38.33
C ALA A 48 -4.07 -4.44 38.95
N ASP A 49 -2.99 -5.08 39.39
CA ASP A 49 -1.74 -4.46 39.87
C ASP A 49 -0.82 -3.97 38.74
N GLY A 50 -1.22 -4.17 37.47
CA GLY A 50 -0.42 -3.80 36.31
C GLY A 50 0.71 -4.77 35.97
N THR A 51 0.80 -5.94 36.63
CA THR A 51 1.84 -6.92 36.35
C THR A 51 1.39 -7.96 35.32
N LEU A 52 2.35 -8.56 34.62
CA LEU A 52 2.14 -9.75 33.79
C LEU A 52 2.64 -10.97 34.55
N ALA A 53 1.76 -11.96 34.76
CA ALA A 53 2.10 -13.16 35.51
C ALA A 53 3.17 -14.00 34.80
N GLN A 54 3.99 -14.73 35.56
CA GLN A 54 5.07 -15.55 35.01
C GLN A 54 4.59 -16.55 33.96
N ALA A 55 3.41 -17.15 34.14
CA ALA A 55 2.82 -18.05 33.16
C ALA A 55 2.57 -17.37 31.80
N ASP A 56 2.17 -16.09 31.80
CA ASP A 56 1.95 -15.32 30.57
C ASP A 56 3.26 -14.85 29.93
N ILE A 57 4.28 -14.55 30.73
CA ILE A 57 5.65 -14.29 30.24
C ILE A 57 6.18 -15.52 29.50
N GLN A 58 5.97 -16.72 30.06
CA GLN A 58 6.37 -17.98 29.44
C GLN A 58 5.65 -18.24 28.10
N VAL A 59 4.40 -17.81 27.95
CA VAL A 59 3.71 -17.85 26.64
C VAL A 59 4.44 -16.98 25.61
N ILE A 60 4.91 -15.79 25.99
CA ILE A 60 5.71 -14.93 25.09
C ILE A 60 7.02 -15.63 24.72
N VAL A 61 7.74 -16.21 25.69
CA VAL A 61 8.98 -16.96 25.46
C VAL A 61 8.77 -18.10 24.46
N GLN A 62 7.68 -18.86 24.60
CA GLN A 62 7.34 -19.94 23.67
C GLN A 62 7.09 -19.44 22.24
N ILE A 63 6.33 -18.34 22.10
CA ILE A 63 6.06 -17.72 20.80
C ILE A 63 7.37 -17.24 20.16
N LEU A 64 8.23 -16.54 20.92
CA LEU A 64 9.50 -16.06 20.41
C LEU A 64 10.44 -17.21 20.03
N SER A 65 10.49 -18.27 20.83
CA SER A 65 11.27 -19.47 20.54
C SER A 65 10.80 -20.15 19.24
N HIS A 66 9.49 -20.19 18.99
CA HIS A 66 8.94 -20.67 17.73
C HIS A 66 9.34 -19.76 16.57
N PHE A 67 9.21 -18.45 16.71
CA PHE A 67 9.65 -17.47 15.69
C PHE A 67 11.14 -17.56 15.40
N LYS A 68 11.98 -17.85 16.39
CA LYS A 68 13.41 -18.09 16.20
C LYS A 68 13.67 -19.29 15.27
N ARG A 69 12.95 -20.40 15.47
CA ARG A 69 13.03 -21.59 14.60
C ARG A 69 12.57 -21.28 13.18
N ILE A 70 11.49 -20.52 13.03
CA ILE A 70 11.01 -20.04 11.72
C ILE A 70 12.09 -19.20 11.03
N CYS A 71 12.65 -18.22 11.73
CA CYS A 71 13.73 -17.40 11.20
C CYS A 71 14.96 -18.22 10.80
N GLN A 72 15.33 -19.24 11.59
CA GLN A 72 16.41 -20.18 11.23
C GLN A 72 16.10 -20.95 9.95
N ALA A 73 14.87 -21.45 9.79
CA ALA A 73 14.43 -22.14 8.57
C ALA A 73 14.43 -21.22 7.34
N HIS A 74 14.22 -19.91 7.53
CA HIS A 74 14.33 -18.90 6.49
C HIS A 74 15.76 -18.31 6.36
N GLU A 75 16.76 -18.84 7.04
CA GLU A 75 18.16 -18.36 7.01
C GLU A 75 18.27 -16.86 7.34
N VAL A 76 17.45 -16.38 8.27
CA VAL A 76 17.51 -15.00 8.77
C VAL A 76 18.80 -14.80 9.56
N THR A 77 19.55 -13.77 9.18
CA THR A 77 20.85 -13.42 9.80
C THR A 77 20.73 -12.30 10.82
N GLU A 78 19.64 -11.52 10.77
CA GLU A 78 19.44 -10.34 11.59
C GLU A 78 18.04 -10.33 12.20
N TYR A 79 17.91 -9.79 13.41
CA TYR A 79 16.65 -9.73 14.12
C TYR A 79 16.42 -8.34 14.66
N ARG A 80 15.18 -7.86 14.55
CA ARG A 80 14.74 -6.66 15.24
C ARG A 80 13.44 -6.96 15.95
N VAL A 81 13.45 -6.88 17.28
CA VAL A 81 12.30 -7.22 18.12
C VAL A 81 11.88 -5.98 18.89
N ALA A 82 10.66 -5.52 18.65
CA ALA A 82 10.08 -4.36 19.30
C ALA A 82 8.88 -4.76 20.16
N ALA A 83 8.71 -4.10 21.30
CA ALA A 83 7.56 -4.24 22.18
C ALA A 83 6.88 -2.90 22.42
N THR A 84 5.55 -2.93 22.47
CA THR A 84 4.69 -1.73 22.51
C THR A 84 4.02 -1.56 23.88
N ALA A 85 2.92 -0.79 23.93
CA ALA A 85 2.16 -0.41 25.11
C ALA A 85 1.96 -1.50 26.19
N ALA A 86 1.71 -2.76 25.81
CA ALA A 86 1.46 -3.81 26.82
C ALA A 86 2.68 -4.13 27.69
N ILE A 87 3.88 -4.22 27.11
CA ILE A 87 5.11 -4.44 27.88
C ILE A 87 5.61 -3.12 28.45
N ARG A 88 5.53 -2.02 27.70
CA ARG A 88 5.92 -0.68 28.18
C ARG A 88 5.22 -0.29 29.47
N ASN A 89 3.92 -0.54 29.56
CA ASN A 89 3.10 -0.10 30.70
C ASN A 89 3.01 -1.14 31.83
N ALA A 90 3.63 -2.32 31.68
CA ALA A 90 3.62 -3.34 32.72
C ALA A 90 4.49 -2.91 33.91
N ALA A 91 3.97 -3.05 35.13
CA ALA A 91 4.69 -2.69 36.36
C ALA A 91 5.98 -3.52 36.55
N ASN A 92 6.01 -4.75 36.03
CA ASN A 92 7.17 -5.63 36.03
C ASN A 92 7.86 -5.73 34.65
N SER A 93 7.84 -4.67 33.84
CA SER A 93 8.42 -4.65 32.49
C SER A 93 9.88 -5.15 32.43
N GLN A 94 10.72 -4.75 33.37
CA GLN A 94 12.13 -5.18 33.41
C GLN A 94 12.27 -6.71 33.62
N GLU A 95 11.46 -7.29 34.51
CA GLU A 95 11.43 -8.74 34.75
C GLU A 95 11.04 -9.51 33.47
N ILE A 96 10.03 -8.99 32.74
CA ILE A 96 9.61 -9.53 31.46
C ILE A 96 10.82 -9.51 30.49
N LEU A 97 11.44 -8.36 30.28
CA LEU A 97 12.56 -8.20 29.33
C LEU A 97 13.75 -9.10 29.66
N ASP A 98 14.12 -9.20 30.94
CA ASP A 98 15.22 -10.06 31.39
C ASP A 98 14.91 -11.53 31.13
N THR A 99 13.67 -11.95 31.38
CA THR A 99 13.20 -13.32 31.10
C THR A 99 13.21 -13.62 29.60
N LEU A 100 12.67 -12.70 28.77
CA LEU A 100 12.68 -12.84 27.31
C LEU A 100 14.12 -12.93 26.77
N ARG A 101 15.03 -12.09 27.25
CA ARG A 101 16.44 -12.12 26.85
C ARG A 101 17.12 -13.43 27.25
N ARG A 102 16.95 -13.85 28.52
CA ARG A 102 17.57 -15.07 29.04
C ARG A 102 17.09 -16.32 28.32
N GLU A 103 15.80 -16.42 28.02
CA GLU A 103 15.20 -17.69 27.58
C GLU A 103 14.99 -17.78 26.06
N SER A 104 14.69 -16.67 25.38
CA SER A 104 14.56 -16.65 23.91
C SER A 104 15.86 -16.24 23.19
N GLY A 105 16.73 -15.51 23.90
CA GLY A 105 17.94 -14.92 23.34
C GLY A 105 17.70 -13.66 22.50
N PHE A 106 16.48 -13.15 22.42
CA PHE A 106 16.19 -11.88 21.74
C PHE A 106 16.44 -10.69 22.65
N HIS A 107 17.07 -9.65 22.09
CA HIS A 107 17.02 -8.32 22.69
C HIS A 107 15.74 -7.62 22.23
N VAL A 108 14.92 -7.20 23.19
CA VAL A 108 13.63 -6.56 22.92
C VAL A 108 13.75 -5.07 23.17
N GLU A 109 13.52 -4.29 22.12
CA GLU A 109 13.43 -2.83 22.16
C GLU A 109 12.02 -2.42 22.65
N VAL A 110 11.90 -1.79 23.81
CA VAL A 110 10.62 -1.23 24.26
C VAL A 110 10.44 0.14 23.65
N LEU A 111 9.48 0.27 22.75
CA LEU A 111 9.21 1.52 22.05
C LEU A 111 8.45 2.49 22.96
N SER A 112 8.84 3.76 22.94
CA SER A 112 8.00 4.83 23.47
C SER A 112 6.77 5.04 22.58
N GLY A 113 5.74 5.74 23.09
CA GLY A 113 4.60 6.12 22.25
C GLY A 113 5.00 7.01 21.06
N GLU A 114 6.02 7.86 21.26
CA GLU A 114 6.58 8.70 20.20
C GLU A 114 7.31 7.87 19.13
N ASP A 115 8.07 6.84 19.54
CA ASP A 115 8.72 5.93 18.61
C ASP A 115 7.72 5.10 17.81
N GLU A 116 6.66 4.60 18.44
CA GLU A 116 5.57 3.90 17.75
C GLU A 116 4.92 4.81 16.69
N ALA A 117 4.61 6.05 17.06
CA ALA A 117 4.04 7.02 16.14
C ALA A 117 5.00 7.37 14.99
N ARG A 118 6.29 7.59 15.29
CA ARG A 118 7.33 7.91 14.30
C ARG A 118 7.54 6.74 13.33
N LEU A 119 7.62 5.52 13.81
CA LEU A 119 7.80 4.32 12.98
C LEU A 119 6.53 4.01 12.17
N GLY A 120 5.35 4.14 12.78
CA GLY A 120 4.07 4.05 12.06
C GLY A 120 3.98 5.07 10.93
N PHE A 121 4.40 6.32 11.20
CA PHE A 121 4.50 7.37 10.20
C PHE A 121 5.50 7.04 9.11
N LEU A 122 6.71 6.56 9.46
CA LEU A 122 7.72 6.15 8.49
C LEU A 122 7.20 5.07 7.54
N GLY A 123 6.53 4.04 8.08
CA GLY A 123 5.91 2.98 7.27
C GLY A 123 4.86 3.53 6.30
N MET A 124 4.01 4.45 6.76
CA MET A 124 2.99 5.09 5.94
C MET A 124 3.60 6.01 4.87
N ILE A 125 4.48 6.92 5.25
CA ILE A 125 4.96 8.00 4.38
C ILE A 125 5.86 7.49 3.27
N GLN A 126 6.54 6.36 3.48
CA GLN A 126 7.34 5.69 2.46
C GLN A 126 6.49 4.98 1.38
N THR A 127 5.20 4.80 1.63
CA THR A 127 4.36 3.91 0.81
C THR A 127 3.10 4.56 0.27
N MET A 128 2.72 5.73 0.81
CA MET A 128 1.56 6.50 0.39
C MET A 128 1.97 7.86 -0.18
N ASP A 129 1.39 8.20 -1.32
CA ASP A 129 1.49 9.53 -1.93
C ASP A 129 0.47 10.47 -1.26
N ILE A 130 0.84 10.90 -0.06
CA ILE A 130 0.09 11.81 0.78
C ILE A 130 1.07 12.80 1.40
N SER A 131 0.71 14.07 1.39
CA SER A 131 1.56 15.18 1.88
C SER A 131 1.15 15.63 3.28
N ASP A 132 -0.16 15.71 3.51
CA ASP A 132 -0.77 16.31 4.68
C ASP A 132 -1.87 15.42 5.22
N GLY A 133 -1.97 15.29 6.54
CA GLY A 133 -2.99 14.44 7.12
C GLY A 133 -2.84 14.27 8.62
N PHE A 134 -3.82 13.57 9.20
CA PHE A 134 -3.67 12.92 10.48
C PHE A 134 -3.27 11.45 10.28
N LEU A 135 -2.47 10.94 11.18
CA LEU A 135 -2.16 9.52 11.29
C LEU A 135 -2.69 9.01 12.63
N VAL A 136 -3.48 7.95 12.61
CA VAL A 136 -4.06 7.34 13.81
C VAL A 136 -3.74 5.85 13.83
N ASP A 137 -3.06 5.38 14.88
CA ASP A 137 -2.92 3.94 15.17
C ASP A 137 -3.72 3.60 16.42
N ILE A 138 -4.66 2.67 16.30
CA ILE A 138 -5.48 2.20 17.43
C ILE A 138 -5.00 0.81 17.79
N GLY A 139 -4.13 0.77 18.78
CA GLY A 139 -3.63 -0.44 19.39
C GLY A 139 -4.63 -1.11 20.33
N GLY A 140 -4.16 -2.11 21.09
CA GLY A 140 -4.97 -2.73 22.13
C GLY A 140 -5.01 -1.90 23.42
N GLY A 141 -3.87 -1.32 23.81
CA GLY A 141 -3.71 -0.56 25.05
C GLY A 141 -3.52 0.94 24.87
N SER A 142 -3.15 1.40 23.68
CA SER A 142 -2.91 2.81 23.36
C SER A 142 -3.50 3.21 22.01
N THR A 143 -3.57 4.52 21.81
CA THR A 143 -3.95 5.16 20.55
C THR A 143 -2.99 6.31 20.28
N GLU A 144 -2.27 6.24 19.17
CA GLU A 144 -1.34 7.27 18.73
C GLU A 144 -2.05 8.16 17.71
N ILE A 145 -1.99 9.49 17.89
CA ILE A 145 -2.49 10.48 16.94
C ILE A 145 -1.34 11.39 16.56
N SER A 146 -1.12 11.56 15.26
CA SER A 146 -0.11 12.46 14.75
C SER A 146 -0.65 13.38 13.67
N LEU A 147 -0.18 14.62 13.63
CA LEU A 147 -0.36 15.55 12.52
C LEU A 147 0.91 15.57 11.69
N PHE A 148 0.78 15.43 10.39
CA PHE A 148 1.88 15.60 9.45
C PHE A 148 1.53 16.63 8.37
N ARG A 149 2.56 17.36 7.94
CA ARG A 149 2.51 18.41 6.91
C ARG A 149 3.73 18.28 6.02
N ASP A 150 3.55 18.47 4.73
CA ASP A 150 4.64 18.37 3.75
C ASP A 150 5.50 17.11 3.97
N ARG A 151 4.82 15.99 4.30
CA ARG A 151 5.43 14.68 4.55
C ARG A 151 6.39 14.63 5.74
N THR A 152 6.26 15.60 6.64
CA THR A 152 7.03 15.69 7.88
C THR A 152 6.08 15.58 9.08
N LEU A 153 6.49 14.81 10.08
CA LEU A 153 5.75 14.68 11.33
C LEU A 153 5.84 16.01 12.10
N ILE A 154 4.70 16.64 12.40
CA ILE A 154 4.65 17.96 13.06
C ILE A 154 4.40 17.82 14.56
N ARG A 155 3.40 17.01 14.93
CA ARG A 155 3.08 16.70 16.33
C ARG A 155 2.59 15.28 16.44
N SER A 156 2.81 14.68 17.60
CA SER A 156 2.31 13.37 17.95
C SER A 156 1.94 13.32 19.43
N VAL A 157 0.97 12.48 19.75
CA VAL A 157 0.58 12.15 21.13
C VAL A 157 0.17 10.68 21.19
N SER A 158 0.52 10.00 22.28
CA SER A 158 0.05 8.64 22.59
C SER A 158 -0.90 8.70 23.77
N PHE A 159 -2.14 8.26 23.57
CA PHE A 159 -3.15 8.17 24.61
C PHE A 159 -3.20 6.78 25.23
N PRO A 160 -3.46 6.66 26.54
CA PRO A 160 -3.48 5.38 27.25
C PRO A 160 -4.81 4.61 27.10
N PHE A 161 -5.49 4.74 25.96
CA PHE A 161 -6.69 3.97 25.61
C PHE A 161 -6.50 3.34 24.23
N GLY A 162 -6.96 2.11 24.07
CA GLY A 162 -7.00 1.38 22.80
C GLY A 162 -8.22 0.46 22.77
N ALA A 163 -8.34 -0.38 21.74
CA ALA A 163 -9.54 -1.17 21.55
C ALA A 163 -9.78 -2.19 22.70
N VAL A 164 -8.72 -2.79 23.26
CA VAL A 164 -8.83 -3.89 24.24
C VAL A 164 -9.15 -3.36 25.64
N ASN A 165 -8.38 -2.38 26.14
CA ASN A 165 -8.65 -1.83 27.48
C ASN A 165 -9.97 -1.04 27.53
N THR A 166 -10.37 -0.41 26.43
CA THR A 166 -11.67 0.26 26.31
C THR A 166 -12.82 -0.76 26.34
N THR A 167 -12.69 -1.91 25.66
CA THR A 167 -13.66 -3.02 25.81
C THR A 167 -13.74 -3.49 27.27
N ARG A 168 -12.59 -3.71 27.93
CA ARG A 168 -12.57 -4.15 29.34
C ARG A 168 -13.28 -3.16 30.27
N LYS A 169 -13.13 -1.86 30.01
CA LYS A 169 -13.72 -0.80 30.84
C LYS A 169 -15.21 -0.59 30.62
N PHE A 170 -15.68 -0.59 29.37
CA PHE A 170 -17.07 -0.21 29.05
C PHE A 170 -17.99 -1.38 28.66
N ALA A 171 -17.44 -2.49 28.17
CA ALA A 171 -18.22 -3.63 27.70
C ALA A 171 -17.67 -4.97 28.20
N PRO A 172 -17.53 -5.19 29.52
CA PRO A 172 -17.03 -6.45 30.07
C PRO A 172 -17.94 -7.65 29.73
N SER A 173 -19.24 -7.44 29.56
CA SER A 173 -20.20 -8.46 29.11
C SER A 173 -20.17 -8.71 27.60
N GLY A 174 -19.45 -7.90 26.83
CA GLY A 174 -19.45 -7.93 25.37
C GLY A 174 -20.68 -7.31 24.70
N GLU A 175 -21.63 -6.78 25.48
CA GLU A 175 -22.82 -6.08 25.01
C GLU A 175 -22.66 -4.56 25.12
N PHE A 176 -23.36 -3.83 24.25
CA PHE A 176 -23.26 -2.38 24.13
C PHE A 176 -24.63 -1.72 24.24
N HIS A 177 -24.78 -0.85 25.23
CA HIS A 177 -25.91 0.05 25.42
C HIS A 177 -25.46 1.50 25.22
N GLU A 178 -26.42 2.39 25.00
CA GLU A 178 -26.16 3.81 24.70
C GLU A 178 -25.26 4.50 25.74
N GLU A 179 -25.41 4.19 27.03
CA GLU A 179 -24.55 4.76 28.07
C GLU A 179 -23.07 4.40 27.88
N GLN A 180 -22.79 3.15 27.55
CA GLN A 180 -21.42 2.65 27.34
C GLN A 180 -20.82 3.26 26.06
N LEU A 181 -21.62 3.37 25.00
CA LEU A 181 -21.22 4.02 23.75
C LEU A 181 -20.91 5.50 23.96
N ARG A 182 -21.74 6.22 24.74
CA ARG A 182 -21.46 7.62 25.12
C ARG A 182 -20.20 7.74 25.99
N GLY A 183 -20.01 6.83 26.94
CA GLY A 183 -18.84 6.83 27.81
C GLY A 183 -17.52 6.66 27.04
N ILE A 184 -17.51 5.82 25.98
CA ILE A 184 -16.35 5.68 25.09
C ILE A 184 -16.06 7.00 24.36
N ARG A 185 -17.08 7.64 23.78
CA ARG A 185 -16.91 8.92 23.06
C ARG A 185 -16.41 10.02 24.00
N GLN A 186 -17.02 10.17 25.18
CA GLN A 186 -16.63 11.17 26.16
C GLN A 186 -15.17 10.99 26.63
N MET A 187 -14.74 9.74 26.89
CA MET A 187 -13.33 9.47 27.23
C MET A 187 -12.37 10.00 26.16
N VAL A 188 -12.70 9.79 24.89
CA VAL A 188 -11.86 10.21 23.76
C VAL A 188 -11.92 11.74 23.61
N GLU A 189 -13.09 12.36 23.74
CA GLU A 189 -13.24 13.82 23.69
C GLU A 189 -12.49 14.54 24.81
N ASP A 190 -12.54 14.02 26.04
CA ASP A 190 -11.82 14.56 27.20
C ASP A 190 -10.30 14.48 27.01
N ALA A 191 -9.83 13.39 26.41
CA ALA A 191 -8.42 13.22 26.08
C ALA A 191 -7.98 14.19 24.98
N ILE A 192 -8.76 14.31 23.90
CA ILE A 192 -8.50 15.25 22.80
C ILE A 192 -8.56 16.71 23.27
N ALA A 193 -9.39 17.03 24.26
CA ALA A 193 -9.47 18.38 24.82
C ALA A 193 -8.14 18.85 25.45
N ARG A 194 -7.27 17.91 25.87
CA ARG A 194 -5.92 18.20 26.39
C ARG A 194 -4.91 18.45 25.27
N GLU A 195 -5.27 18.15 24.02
CA GLU A 195 -4.43 18.29 22.83
C GLU A 195 -5.14 19.15 21.77
N PRO A 196 -5.30 20.49 22.00
CA PRO A 196 -6.13 21.34 21.15
C PRO A 196 -5.71 21.39 19.68
N TRP A 197 -4.45 21.11 19.38
CA TRP A 197 -3.91 21.09 18.01
C TRP A 197 -4.61 20.08 17.11
N ILE A 198 -5.21 19.01 17.67
CA ILE A 198 -6.00 18.03 16.91
C ILE A 198 -7.18 18.72 16.21
N ARG A 199 -7.79 19.74 16.83
CA ARG A 199 -8.95 20.47 16.27
C ARG A 199 -8.56 21.62 15.34
N GLN A 200 -7.27 21.97 15.26
CA GLN A 200 -6.78 23.18 14.57
C GLN A 200 -6.41 22.95 13.10
N ALA A 201 -6.58 21.72 12.59
CA ALA A 201 -6.21 21.36 11.22
C ALA A 201 -7.34 20.61 10.48
N PRO A 202 -8.56 21.16 10.39
CA PRO A 202 -9.70 20.51 9.74
C PRO A 202 -9.51 20.36 8.23
N GLY A 203 -10.33 19.50 7.61
CA GLY A 203 -10.37 19.28 6.17
C GLY A 203 -9.29 18.33 5.62
N LEU A 204 -8.43 17.81 6.50
CA LEU A 204 -7.41 16.84 6.12
C LEU A 204 -7.92 15.39 6.09
N PRO A 205 -7.28 14.50 5.31
CA PRO A 205 -7.50 13.07 5.45
C PRO A 205 -7.03 12.55 6.83
N LEU A 206 -7.74 11.54 7.34
CA LEU A 206 -7.30 10.75 8.50
C LEU A 206 -6.85 9.38 8.02
N VAL A 207 -5.54 9.13 8.10
CA VAL A 207 -4.92 7.86 7.76
C VAL A 207 -4.94 6.93 8.97
N GLY A 208 -5.59 5.79 8.86
CA GLY A 208 -5.68 4.80 9.92
C GLY A 208 -4.70 3.64 9.73
N LEU A 209 -3.99 3.29 10.80
CA LEU A 209 -3.05 2.17 10.90
C LEU A 209 -3.64 1.00 11.70
N GLY A 210 -2.86 -0.07 11.80
CA GLY A 210 -3.18 -1.18 12.69
C GLY A 210 -4.25 -2.13 12.17
N GLY A 211 -4.53 -3.17 12.96
CA GLY A 211 -5.46 -4.22 12.55
C GLY A 211 -6.93 -3.82 12.62
N GLY A 212 -7.29 -2.84 13.46
CA GLY A 212 -8.67 -2.40 13.63
C GLY A 212 -9.21 -1.73 12.37
N VAL A 213 -8.49 -0.72 11.88
CA VAL A 213 -8.85 0.01 10.66
C VAL A 213 -8.85 -0.90 9.43
N ARG A 214 -7.88 -1.82 9.31
CA ARG A 214 -7.87 -2.83 8.23
C ARG A 214 -9.07 -3.77 8.27
N THR A 215 -9.55 -4.12 9.47
CA THR A 215 -10.78 -4.91 9.60
C THR A 215 -12.01 -4.11 9.17
N LEU A 216 -12.11 -2.84 9.55
CA LEU A 216 -13.19 -1.95 9.09
C LEU A 216 -13.19 -1.82 7.56
N CYS A 217 -12.01 -1.63 6.96
CA CYS A 217 -11.83 -1.65 5.51
C CYS A 217 -12.39 -2.92 4.87
N LYS A 218 -12.05 -4.10 5.41
CA LYS A 218 -12.53 -5.38 4.86
C LYS A 218 -14.04 -5.51 4.95
N ILE A 219 -14.64 -5.14 6.09
CA ILE A 219 -16.11 -5.15 6.25
C ILE A 219 -16.75 -4.24 5.20
N ASN A 220 -16.25 -3.01 5.05
CA ASN A 220 -16.79 -2.05 4.08
C ASN A 220 -16.62 -2.53 2.62
N GLN A 221 -15.44 -3.04 2.25
CA GLN A 221 -15.20 -3.61 0.92
C GLN A 221 -16.13 -4.78 0.60
N ARG A 222 -16.39 -5.67 1.58
CA ARG A 222 -17.32 -6.79 1.39
C ARG A 222 -18.76 -6.30 1.22
N LYS A 223 -19.21 -5.35 2.06
CA LYS A 223 -20.53 -4.72 1.96
C LYS A 223 -20.76 -4.09 0.57
N LEU A 224 -19.77 -3.35 0.07
CA LEU A 224 -19.84 -2.64 -1.21
C LEU A 224 -19.50 -3.51 -2.42
N LYS A 225 -19.10 -4.77 -2.21
CA LYS A 225 -18.56 -5.67 -3.25
C LYS A 225 -17.43 -5.01 -4.04
N TYR A 226 -16.54 -4.34 -3.32
CA TYR A 226 -15.41 -3.62 -3.88
C TYR A 226 -14.54 -4.56 -4.71
N SER A 227 -14.25 -4.16 -5.95
CA SER A 227 -13.71 -5.07 -6.97
C SER A 227 -12.20 -5.31 -6.84
N LEU A 228 -11.51 -4.54 -6.00
CA LEU A 228 -10.07 -4.64 -5.77
C LEU A 228 -9.77 -4.99 -4.31
N PRO A 229 -9.30 -6.22 -3.98
CA PRO A 229 -9.13 -6.68 -2.60
C PRO A 229 -7.84 -6.15 -1.94
N LEU A 230 -7.54 -4.86 -2.10
CA LEU A 230 -6.40 -4.18 -1.50
C LEU A 230 -6.89 -3.25 -0.39
N THR A 231 -6.27 -3.32 0.79
CA THR A 231 -6.61 -2.43 1.92
C THR A 231 -5.75 -1.16 1.95
N HIS A 232 -4.53 -1.24 1.40
CA HIS A 232 -3.60 -0.11 1.37
C HIS A 232 -4.12 0.98 0.42
N ASN A 233 -4.18 2.22 0.89
CA ASN A 233 -4.69 3.37 0.14
C ASN A 233 -6.20 3.31 -0.18
N TYR A 234 -6.95 2.45 0.53
CA TYR A 234 -8.40 2.43 0.44
C TYR A 234 -9.00 3.65 1.14
N THR A 235 -9.90 4.36 0.46
CA THR A 235 -10.60 5.53 1.01
C THR A 235 -12.01 5.15 1.44
N ILE A 236 -12.40 5.55 2.66
CA ILE A 236 -13.74 5.31 3.21
C ILE A 236 -14.42 6.67 3.45
N PRO A 237 -15.59 6.93 2.83
CA PRO A 237 -16.41 8.10 3.16
C PRO A 237 -16.84 8.10 4.63
N ALA A 238 -16.98 9.29 5.23
CA ALA A 238 -17.39 9.41 6.63
C ALA A 238 -18.70 8.68 6.94
N ALA A 239 -19.70 8.85 6.06
CA ALA A 239 -21.02 8.24 6.19
C ALA A 239 -20.96 6.70 6.30
N GLU A 240 -20.04 6.03 5.58
CA GLU A 240 -19.90 4.58 5.67
C GLU A 240 -19.38 4.13 7.03
N VAL A 241 -18.50 4.91 7.66
CA VAL A 241 -18.00 4.64 9.02
C VAL A 241 -19.09 4.94 10.05
N ASP A 242 -19.88 5.99 9.84
CA ASP A 242 -21.03 6.32 10.70
C ASP A 242 -22.10 5.22 10.67
N GLU A 243 -22.41 4.67 9.50
CA GLU A 243 -23.30 3.51 9.36
C GLU A 243 -22.77 2.28 10.10
N LEU A 244 -21.47 1.99 9.99
CA LEU A 244 -20.84 0.89 10.72
C LEU A 244 -20.90 1.12 12.23
N ALA A 245 -20.71 2.37 12.69
CA ALA A 245 -20.72 2.74 14.10
C ALA A 245 -22.11 2.67 14.71
N ALA A 246 -23.16 2.89 13.92
CA ALA A 246 -24.55 2.69 14.33
C ALA A 246 -24.94 1.19 14.31
N TRP A 247 -24.46 0.42 13.33
CA TRP A 247 -24.90 -0.96 13.13
C TRP A 247 -24.19 -2.00 14.01
N LEU A 248 -22.86 -1.93 14.14
CA LEU A 248 -22.08 -2.97 14.84
C LEU A 248 -22.42 -3.14 16.33
N PRO A 249 -22.70 -2.06 17.11
CA PRO A 249 -23.07 -2.21 18.51
C PRO A 249 -24.39 -2.96 18.74
N LEU A 250 -25.33 -2.88 17.78
CA LEU A 250 -26.64 -3.53 17.86
C LEU A 250 -26.55 -5.06 17.73
N LEU A 251 -25.40 -5.59 17.31
CA LEU A 251 -25.19 -7.00 17.10
C LEU A 251 -24.55 -7.66 18.34
N PRO A 252 -25.17 -8.72 18.89
CA PRO A 252 -24.53 -9.57 19.89
C PRO A 252 -23.19 -10.12 19.38
N GLY A 253 -22.28 -10.43 20.31
CA GLY A 253 -20.92 -10.91 19.97
C GLY A 253 -20.92 -12.10 19.00
N GLU A 254 -21.82 -13.07 19.18
CA GLU A 254 -21.95 -14.23 18.28
C GLU A 254 -22.39 -13.88 16.86
N LYS A 255 -23.21 -12.83 16.69
CA LYS A 255 -23.57 -12.31 15.37
C LYS A 255 -22.41 -11.56 14.74
N ARG A 256 -21.68 -10.75 15.53
CA ARG A 256 -20.45 -10.07 15.06
C ARG A 256 -19.41 -11.05 14.54
N LYS A 257 -19.20 -12.20 15.20
CA LYS A 257 -18.27 -13.25 14.72
C LYS A 257 -18.55 -13.75 13.30
N LYS A 258 -19.78 -13.58 12.78
CA LYS A 258 -20.20 -14.05 11.46
C LYS A 258 -20.14 -12.98 10.37
N ILE A 259 -19.75 -11.75 10.70
CA ILE A 259 -19.64 -10.65 9.75
C ILE A 259 -18.46 -10.92 8.80
N ASP A 260 -18.71 -10.87 7.49
CA ASP A 260 -17.66 -11.00 6.49
C ASP A 260 -16.65 -9.85 6.60
N GLY A 261 -15.36 -10.19 6.53
CA GLY A 261 -14.25 -9.25 6.75
C GLY A 261 -13.84 -9.06 8.22
N LEU A 262 -14.65 -9.47 9.20
CA LEU A 262 -14.31 -9.41 10.63
C LEU A 262 -13.62 -10.69 11.10
N SER A 263 -12.41 -10.57 11.65
CA SER A 263 -11.68 -11.73 12.16
C SER A 263 -12.20 -12.20 13.52
N LYS A 264 -12.15 -13.52 13.76
CA LYS A 264 -12.61 -14.16 15.00
C LYS A 264 -11.89 -13.67 16.26
N ASP A 265 -10.68 -13.14 16.13
CA ASP A 265 -9.90 -12.59 17.24
C ASP A 265 -10.22 -11.12 17.55
N ARG A 266 -11.12 -10.47 16.80
CA ARG A 266 -11.42 -9.03 16.91
C ARG A 266 -12.89 -8.67 17.14
N TYR A 267 -13.81 -9.65 17.10
CA TYR A 267 -15.24 -9.39 17.20
C TYR A 267 -15.66 -8.65 18.48
N ASP A 268 -14.94 -8.87 19.58
CA ASP A 268 -15.16 -8.31 20.90
C ASP A 268 -14.66 -6.86 21.00
N ILE A 269 -13.60 -6.52 20.26
CA ILE A 269 -12.92 -5.22 20.35
C ILE A 269 -13.22 -4.25 19.20
N ILE A 270 -13.95 -4.70 18.17
CA ILE A 270 -14.20 -3.89 16.96
C ILE A 270 -15.04 -2.63 17.25
N VAL A 271 -16.03 -2.73 18.13
CA VAL A 271 -16.94 -1.60 18.44
C VAL A 271 -16.19 -0.47 19.15
N PRO A 272 -15.45 -0.69 20.24
CA PRO A 272 -14.68 0.40 20.86
C PRO A 272 -13.61 0.98 19.95
N GLY A 273 -12.90 0.14 19.18
CA GLY A 273 -11.92 0.62 18.20
C GLY A 273 -12.55 1.53 17.13
N LEU A 274 -13.75 1.19 16.65
CA LEU A 274 -14.50 2.01 15.71
C LEU A 274 -14.97 3.34 16.32
N LEU A 275 -15.47 3.32 17.56
CA LEU A 275 -15.90 4.56 18.22
C LEU A 275 -14.74 5.50 18.53
N ILE A 276 -13.58 4.95 18.93
CA ILE A 276 -12.35 5.74 19.08
C ILE A 276 -12.01 6.43 17.76
N LEU A 277 -11.95 5.66 16.66
CA LEU A 277 -11.65 6.18 15.33
C LEU A 277 -12.64 7.27 14.89
N GLN A 278 -13.94 7.02 15.05
CA GLN A 278 -15.01 7.95 14.68
C GLN A 278 -14.92 9.26 15.48
N THR A 279 -14.70 9.18 16.79
CA THR A 279 -14.63 10.35 17.65
C THR A 279 -13.40 11.21 17.33
N ILE A 280 -12.25 10.56 17.07
CA ILE A 280 -11.04 11.26 16.62
C ILE A 280 -11.28 11.96 15.28
N PHE A 281 -11.90 11.27 14.32
CA PHE A 281 -12.21 11.83 13.00
C PHE A 281 -13.08 13.09 13.09
N GLN A 282 -14.15 13.02 13.90
CA GLN A 282 -15.07 14.14 14.12
C GLN A 282 -14.36 15.30 14.82
N ALA A 283 -13.60 15.02 15.89
CA ALA A 283 -12.88 16.05 16.62
C ALA A 283 -11.80 16.73 15.75
N ALA A 284 -11.11 15.96 14.89
CA ALA A 284 -10.12 16.49 13.95
C ALA A 284 -10.75 17.29 12.80
N GLY A 285 -12.07 17.20 12.59
CA GLY A 285 -12.75 17.76 11.43
C GLY A 285 -12.21 17.19 10.12
N ALA A 286 -11.81 15.92 10.11
CA ALA A 286 -11.17 15.27 8.97
C ALA A 286 -12.15 15.10 7.79
N SER A 287 -11.62 15.08 6.55
CA SER A 287 -12.43 15.03 5.34
C SER A 287 -12.92 13.63 4.97
N HIS A 288 -12.06 12.63 5.13
CA HIS A 288 -12.32 11.23 4.80
C HIS A 288 -11.27 10.32 5.46
N TYR A 289 -11.57 9.04 5.56
CA TYR A 289 -10.64 8.05 6.07
C TYR A 289 -9.80 7.47 4.93
N VAL A 290 -8.51 7.24 5.19
CA VAL A 290 -7.63 6.47 4.31
C VAL A 290 -7.02 5.34 5.10
N VAL A 291 -7.02 4.12 4.57
CA VAL A 291 -6.47 2.95 5.26
C VAL A 291 -5.05 2.70 4.79
N SER A 292 -4.12 2.65 5.75
CA SER A 292 -2.76 2.26 5.43
C SER A 292 -2.56 0.75 5.60
N GLY A 293 -2.09 0.13 4.52
CA GLY A 293 -1.54 -1.22 4.48
C GLY A 293 -0.17 -1.33 5.17
N ALA A 294 0.50 -0.22 5.45
CA ALA A 294 1.74 -0.20 6.23
C ALA A 294 1.44 -0.14 7.74
N GLY A 295 2.47 -0.26 8.57
CA GLY A 295 2.39 0.02 10.00
C GLY A 295 3.76 -0.03 10.65
N LEU A 296 3.78 -0.29 11.96
CA LEU A 296 5.00 -0.36 12.76
C LEU A 296 6.09 -1.25 12.14
N ARG A 297 5.72 -2.45 11.66
CA ARG A 297 6.69 -3.39 11.05
C ARG A 297 7.30 -2.86 9.75
N ASP A 298 6.51 -2.17 8.92
CA ASP A 298 7.04 -1.50 7.73
C ASP A 298 7.99 -0.36 8.12
N GLY A 299 7.65 0.41 9.17
CA GLY A 299 8.54 1.43 9.73
C GLY A 299 9.87 0.88 10.22
N LEU A 300 9.82 -0.19 11.02
CA LEU A 300 11.01 -0.92 11.49
C LEU A 300 11.85 -1.43 10.32
N PHE A 301 11.19 -1.92 9.26
CA PHE A 301 11.86 -2.36 8.04
C PHE A 301 12.56 -1.20 7.33
N PHE A 302 11.85 -0.11 7.03
CA PHE A 302 12.43 1.02 6.31
C PHE A 302 13.59 1.63 7.09
N GLU A 303 13.46 1.79 8.40
CA GLU A 303 14.56 2.30 9.23
C GLU A 303 15.80 1.38 9.23
N SER A 304 15.62 0.06 9.10
CA SER A 304 16.74 -0.89 9.07
C SER A 304 17.47 -0.97 7.74
N PHE A 305 16.85 -0.57 6.62
CA PHE A 305 17.41 -0.77 5.28
C PHE A 305 17.57 0.48 4.43
N TYR A 306 16.77 1.52 4.66
CA TYR A 306 16.70 2.67 3.78
C TYR A 306 16.92 3.96 4.56
N PRO A 307 17.71 4.91 4.03
CA PRO A 307 17.58 6.28 4.50
C PRO A 307 16.14 6.73 4.26
N VAL A 308 15.62 7.58 5.15
CA VAL A 308 14.26 8.10 5.03
C VAL A 308 14.17 8.94 3.74
N ASP A 309 13.68 8.35 2.66
CA ASP A 309 13.36 9.05 1.42
C ASP A 309 12.03 9.80 1.60
N THR A 310 12.12 11.12 1.72
CA THR A 310 10.95 11.99 1.87
C THR A 310 10.40 12.46 0.52
N GLU A 311 11.05 12.16 -0.61
CA GLU A 311 10.64 12.66 -1.92
C GLU A 311 9.53 11.81 -2.57
N LEU A 312 8.40 12.48 -2.86
CA LEU A 312 7.24 11.88 -3.56
C LEU A 312 7.55 11.42 -4.96
N LYS A 313 8.43 12.15 -5.66
CA LYS A 313 8.52 12.17 -7.12
C LYS A 313 8.75 10.79 -7.74
N HIS A 314 9.31 9.86 -6.98
CA HIS A 314 9.70 8.55 -7.49
C HIS A 314 9.09 7.37 -6.75
N MET A 315 8.14 7.55 -5.81
CA MET A 315 7.62 6.44 -4.99
C MET A 315 7.04 5.29 -5.83
N ALA A 316 6.12 5.59 -6.75
CA ALA A 316 5.51 4.57 -7.62
C ALA A 316 6.52 3.93 -8.57
N GLU A 317 7.49 4.71 -9.08
CA GLU A 317 8.55 4.20 -9.94
C GLU A 317 9.50 3.28 -9.17
N ARG A 318 9.94 3.65 -7.97
CA ARG A 318 10.75 2.81 -7.07
C ARG A 318 10.02 1.51 -6.75
N SER A 319 8.72 1.57 -6.48
CA SER A 319 7.91 0.38 -6.21
C SER A 319 7.82 -0.54 -7.44
N ALA A 320 7.60 0.03 -8.63
CA ALA A 320 7.61 -0.74 -9.88
C ALA A 320 8.99 -1.33 -10.21
N ASP A 321 10.07 -0.59 -9.97
CA ASP A 321 11.44 -1.07 -10.19
C ASP A 321 11.80 -2.18 -9.19
N ASN A 322 11.32 -2.10 -7.95
CA ASN A 322 11.42 -3.19 -6.98
C ASN A 322 10.73 -4.47 -7.50
N LEU A 323 9.50 -4.36 -8.01
CA LEU A 323 8.78 -5.51 -8.58
C LEU A 323 9.48 -6.09 -9.82
N LEU A 324 10.00 -5.24 -10.71
CA LEU A 324 10.79 -5.70 -11.84
C LEU A 324 12.06 -6.42 -11.39
N ALA A 325 12.77 -5.89 -10.40
CA ALA A 325 13.99 -6.54 -9.92
C ALA A 325 13.72 -7.92 -9.30
N LEU A 326 12.51 -8.17 -8.78
CA LEU A 326 12.09 -9.48 -8.25
C LEU A 326 11.59 -10.46 -9.32
N HIS A 327 11.05 -9.97 -10.45
CA HIS A 327 10.28 -10.80 -11.40
C HIS A 327 10.62 -10.59 -12.89
N SER A 328 11.58 -9.74 -13.23
CA SER A 328 11.84 -9.38 -14.62
C SER A 328 12.34 -10.57 -15.44
N THR A 329 11.68 -10.78 -16.57
CA THR A 329 12.09 -11.73 -17.62
C THR A 329 12.39 -11.03 -18.95
N ALA A 330 11.95 -9.79 -19.14
CA ALA A 330 12.27 -9.00 -20.32
C ALA A 330 13.64 -8.29 -20.14
N PRO A 331 14.40 -8.07 -21.22
CA PRO A 331 15.65 -7.32 -21.16
C PRO A 331 15.43 -5.89 -20.65
N ARG A 332 16.28 -5.44 -19.72
CA ARG A 332 16.19 -4.08 -19.15
C ARG A 332 16.33 -2.98 -20.21
N ALA A 333 17.16 -3.20 -21.23
CA ALA A 333 17.34 -2.27 -22.34
C ALA A 333 16.04 -2.04 -23.10
N HIS A 334 15.32 -3.13 -23.40
CA HIS A 334 14.02 -3.11 -24.06
C HIS A 334 12.97 -2.36 -23.22
N LEU A 335 12.79 -2.73 -21.94
CA LEU A 335 11.83 -2.04 -21.06
C LEU A 335 12.12 -0.54 -20.94
N SER A 336 13.40 -0.17 -20.86
CA SER A 336 13.83 1.23 -20.80
C SER A 336 13.53 1.98 -22.10
N GLN A 337 13.77 1.35 -23.25
CA GLN A 337 13.44 1.92 -24.56
C GLN A 337 11.93 2.10 -24.72
N VAL A 338 11.13 1.07 -24.44
CA VAL A 338 9.66 1.14 -24.52
C VAL A 338 9.11 2.25 -23.62
N SER A 339 9.58 2.34 -22.37
CA SER A 339 9.14 3.39 -21.44
C SER A 339 9.48 4.81 -21.95
N ARG A 340 10.73 5.04 -22.38
CA ARG A 340 11.14 6.33 -22.97
C ARG A 340 10.34 6.69 -24.21
N THR A 341 10.14 5.72 -25.11
CA THR A 341 9.39 5.93 -26.35
C THR A 341 7.93 6.23 -26.05
N ALA A 342 7.27 5.45 -25.18
CA ALA A 342 5.88 5.69 -24.79
C ALA A 342 5.67 7.11 -24.22
N LEU A 343 6.59 7.58 -23.37
CA LEU A 343 6.54 8.95 -22.84
C LEU A 343 6.75 10.00 -23.93
N LYS A 344 7.76 9.85 -24.80
CA LYS A 344 7.98 10.78 -25.92
C LYS A 344 6.74 10.91 -26.80
N LEU A 345 6.06 9.80 -27.09
CA LEU A 345 4.83 9.79 -27.87
C LEU A 345 3.67 10.48 -27.12
N PHE A 346 3.53 10.22 -25.81
CA PHE A 346 2.53 10.86 -24.98
C PHE A 346 2.72 12.38 -24.90
N ASP A 347 3.96 12.83 -24.64
CA ASP A 347 4.31 14.24 -24.53
C ASP A 347 4.05 14.96 -25.88
N ALA A 348 4.45 14.36 -27.01
CA ALA A 348 4.19 14.90 -28.35
C ALA A 348 2.70 15.06 -28.70
N LEU A 349 1.84 14.15 -28.22
CA LEU A 349 0.39 14.21 -28.45
C LEU A 349 -0.35 15.16 -27.52
N THR A 350 0.28 15.53 -26.39
CA THR A 350 -0.33 16.35 -25.34
C THR A 350 0.26 17.75 -25.26
N GLU A 351 1.32 18.04 -26.02
CA GLU A 351 2.00 19.34 -26.04
C GLU A 351 1.06 20.51 -26.37
N ALA A 352 0.15 20.32 -27.35
CA ALA A 352 -0.85 21.32 -27.73
C ALA A 352 -2.03 21.41 -26.75
N GLU A 353 -2.26 20.38 -25.94
CA GLU A 353 -3.38 20.25 -25.00
C GLU A 353 -2.86 19.87 -23.61
N LYS A 354 -1.97 20.69 -23.03
CA LYS A 354 -1.24 20.37 -21.79
C LYS A 354 -2.13 20.00 -20.58
N HIS A 355 -3.41 20.37 -20.62
CA HIS A 355 -4.39 20.09 -19.57
C HIS A 355 -5.39 18.98 -19.92
N ARG A 356 -5.20 18.27 -21.04
CA ARG A 356 -6.10 17.19 -21.48
C ARG A 356 -6.16 16.04 -20.48
N PHE A 357 -5.04 15.72 -19.84
CA PHE A 357 -4.94 14.61 -18.88
C PHE A 357 -4.52 15.12 -17.51
N GLU A 358 -4.98 14.43 -16.47
CA GLU A 358 -4.50 14.63 -15.10
C GLU A 358 -2.98 14.34 -15.07
N PRO A 359 -2.13 15.12 -14.37
CA PRO A 359 -0.67 14.95 -14.37
C PRO A 359 -0.20 13.52 -14.05
N ARG A 360 -0.95 12.82 -13.18
CA ARG A 360 -0.66 11.45 -12.74
C ARG A 360 -0.91 10.38 -13.82
N ILE A 361 -1.63 10.71 -14.90
CA ILE A 361 -1.80 9.79 -16.03
C ILE A 361 -0.48 9.49 -16.73
N ARG A 362 0.39 10.50 -16.84
CA ARG A 362 1.74 10.31 -17.38
C ARG A 362 2.52 9.29 -16.54
N LEU A 363 2.43 9.37 -15.21
CA LEU A 363 2.99 8.38 -14.30
C LEU A 363 2.41 6.98 -14.52
N CYS A 364 1.09 6.84 -14.69
CA CYS A 364 0.47 5.54 -14.98
C CYS A 364 1.04 4.90 -16.26
N LEU A 365 1.31 5.69 -17.30
CA LEU A 365 1.93 5.19 -18.53
C LEU A 365 3.36 4.69 -18.29
N ILE A 366 4.15 5.40 -17.46
CA ILE A 366 5.51 4.97 -17.08
C ILE A 366 5.46 3.61 -16.40
N ILE A 367 4.60 3.47 -15.38
CA ILE A 367 4.47 2.24 -14.61
C ILE A 367 3.96 1.09 -15.50
N ALA A 368 2.95 1.36 -16.34
CA ALA A 368 2.45 0.37 -17.29
C ALA A 368 3.55 -0.09 -18.26
N ALA A 369 4.33 0.84 -18.83
CA ALA A 369 5.40 0.53 -19.76
C ALA A 369 6.56 -0.24 -19.11
N LYS A 370 6.90 0.08 -17.85
CA LYS A 370 7.87 -0.69 -17.06
C LYS A 370 7.38 -2.12 -16.84
N LEU A 371 6.10 -2.29 -16.47
CA LEU A 371 5.55 -3.57 -15.99
C LEU A 371 4.82 -4.41 -17.04
N TYR A 372 4.69 -3.98 -18.29
CA TYR A 372 3.79 -4.62 -19.27
C TYR A 372 4.08 -6.10 -19.55
N ARG A 373 5.32 -6.55 -19.31
CA ARG A 373 5.78 -7.94 -19.46
C ARG A 373 6.13 -8.64 -18.16
N ILE A 374 5.81 -8.07 -17.00
CA ILE A 374 6.15 -8.70 -15.70
C ILE A 374 5.55 -10.12 -15.56
N GLY A 375 4.38 -10.36 -16.17
CA GLY A 375 3.72 -11.66 -16.19
C GLY A 375 4.38 -12.72 -17.08
N ALA A 376 5.39 -12.38 -17.88
CA ALA A 376 6.10 -13.35 -18.72
C ALA A 376 6.94 -14.33 -17.88
N SER A 377 7.22 -13.99 -16.62
CA SER A 377 7.76 -14.91 -15.61
C SER A 377 6.86 -16.11 -15.31
N LEU A 378 5.55 -15.99 -15.55
CA LEU A 378 4.56 -17.04 -15.33
C LEU A 378 4.20 -17.78 -16.62
N SER A 379 3.96 -17.03 -17.71
CA SER A 379 3.65 -17.61 -19.01
C SER A 379 3.99 -16.64 -20.12
N TYR A 380 4.83 -17.07 -21.06
CA TYR A 380 5.21 -16.26 -22.20
C TYR A 380 4.00 -15.89 -23.08
N TYR A 381 3.18 -16.86 -23.53
CA TYR A 381 2.06 -16.53 -24.43
C TYR A 381 0.89 -15.81 -23.76
N GLN A 382 0.72 -15.97 -22.45
CA GLN A 382 -0.37 -15.36 -21.69
C GLN A 382 0.10 -14.20 -20.81
N TYR A 383 1.32 -13.67 -21.03
CA TYR A 383 1.89 -12.61 -20.19
C TYR A 383 0.95 -11.41 -20.00
N PRO A 384 0.10 -10.95 -20.96
CA PRO A 384 -0.75 -9.80 -20.71
C PRO A 384 -1.77 -10.05 -19.59
N LYS A 385 -2.33 -11.26 -19.51
CA LYS A 385 -3.28 -11.66 -18.46
C LYS A 385 -2.57 -11.70 -17.10
N HIS A 386 -1.37 -12.27 -17.06
CA HIS A 386 -0.57 -12.35 -15.84
C HIS A 386 -0.03 -10.99 -15.41
N SER A 387 0.32 -10.11 -16.35
CA SER A 387 0.77 -8.74 -16.05
C SER A 387 -0.37 -7.91 -15.46
N PHE A 388 -1.59 -8.03 -16.00
CA PHE A 388 -2.78 -7.46 -15.34
C PHE A 388 -2.91 -7.97 -13.91
N HIS A 389 -2.87 -9.29 -13.71
CA HIS A 389 -3.04 -9.88 -12.38
C HIS A 389 -1.96 -9.39 -11.40
N MET A 390 -0.69 -9.43 -11.80
CA MET A 390 0.43 -8.97 -10.97
C MET A 390 0.31 -7.49 -10.64
N ILE A 391 0.09 -6.61 -11.62
CA ILE A 391 -0.02 -5.16 -11.37
C ILE A 391 -1.24 -4.86 -10.48
N ALA A 392 -2.39 -5.48 -10.74
CA ALA A 392 -3.63 -5.20 -10.00
C ALA A 392 -3.63 -5.75 -8.56
N HIS A 393 -2.90 -6.83 -8.28
CA HIS A 393 -2.96 -7.51 -6.98
C HIS A 393 -1.68 -7.36 -6.17
N THR A 394 -0.65 -6.73 -6.73
CA THR A 394 0.56 -6.38 -6.00
C THR A 394 0.44 -4.97 -5.45
N ARG A 395 1.00 -4.75 -4.26
CA ARG A 395 1.13 -3.41 -3.68
C ARG A 395 2.13 -2.60 -4.52
N ILE A 396 1.64 -1.65 -5.30
CA ILE A 396 2.46 -0.61 -5.94
C ILE A 396 2.29 0.66 -5.13
N ASP A 397 3.29 0.94 -4.30
CA ASP A 397 3.31 2.08 -3.38
C ASP A 397 3.17 3.40 -4.15
N GLY A 398 2.49 4.37 -3.56
CA GLY A 398 2.28 5.69 -4.16
C GLY A 398 1.19 5.77 -5.24
N LEU A 399 0.57 4.65 -5.64
CA LEU A 399 -0.58 4.65 -6.56
C LEU A 399 -1.90 4.53 -5.81
N THR A 400 -2.93 5.21 -6.33
CA THR A 400 -4.32 4.98 -5.92
C THR A 400 -4.87 3.70 -6.55
N HIS A 401 -5.98 3.17 -6.01
CA HIS A 401 -6.64 2.00 -6.59
C HIS A 401 -7.07 2.20 -8.06
N ARG A 402 -7.56 3.40 -8.41
CA ARG A 402 -7.90 3.76 -9.80
C ARG A 402 -6.66 3.73 -10.68
N GLU A 403 -5.54 4.27 -10.21
CA GLU A 403 -4.27 4.29 -10.95
C GLU A 403 -3.69 2.89 -11.14
N ILE A 404 -3.73 2.04 -10.11
CA ILE A 404 -3.31 0.62 -10.22
C ILE A 404 -4.07 -0.07 -11.35
N LEU A 405 -5.39 0.11 -11.42
CA LEU A 405 -6.22 -0.48 -12.46
C LEU A 405 -5.94 0.14 -13.85
N ILE A 406 -5.73 1.45 -13.94
CA ILE A 406 -5.31 2.10 -15.20
C ILE A 406 -3.98 1.53 -15.67
N CYS A 407 -2.98 1.39 -14.79
CA CYS A 407 -1.69 0.78 -15.09
C CYS A 407 -1.86 -0.67 -15.59
N ALA A 408 -2.61 -1.49 -14.85
CA ALA A 408 -2.82 -2.89 -15.17
C ALA A 408 -3.55 -3.10 -16.51
N LEU A 409 -4.60 -2.32 -16.77
CA LEU A 409 -5.37 -2.41 -18.00
C LEU A 409 -4.61 -1.83 -19.20
N THR A 410 -3.79 -0.80 -18.99
CA THR A 410 -2.88 -0.27 -20.02
C THR A 410 -1.80 -1.29 -20.37
N ALA A 411 -1.13 -1.86 -19.38
CA ALA A 411 -0.09 -2.89 -19.53
C ALA A 411 -0.59 -4.14 -20.25
N SER A 412 -1.85 -4.51 -20.02
CA SER A 412 -2.50 -5.69 -20.59
C SER A 412 -3.38 -5.38 -21.80
N TYR A 413 -3.33 -4.16 -22.33
CA TYR A 413 -4.26 -3.66 -23.33
C TYR A 413 -4.25 -4.52 -24.60
N LYS A 414 -5.45 -4.82 -25.12
CA LYS A 414 -5.64 -5.57 -26.37
C LYS A 414 -6.50 -4.82 -27.37
N THR A 415 -7.71 -4.45 -26.95
CA THR A 415 -8.69 -3.71 -27.75
C THR A 415 -9.59 -2.89 -26.83
N LYS A 416 -10.14 -1.79 -27.34
CA LYS A 416 -11.11 -0.94 -26.64
C LYS A 416 -12.33 -1.72 -26.10
N ALA A 417 -12.87 -2.66 -26.86
CA ALA A 417 -14.02 -3.46 -26.45
C ALA A 417 -13.74 -4.34 -25.23
N ARG A 418 -12.56 -4.99 -25.18
CA ARG A 418 -12.14 -5.77 -24.00
C ARG A 418 -11.87 -4.89 -22.79
N THR A 419 -11.25 -3.73 -23.01
CA THR A 419 -11.06 -2.72 -21.96
C THR A 419 -12.39 -2.27 -21.38
N GLN A 420 -13.39 -2.00 -22.22
CA GLN A 420 -14.72 -1.61 -21.76
C GLN A 420 -15.36 -2.66 -20.85
N GLN A 421 -15.25 -3.95 -21.20
CA GLN A 421 -15.75 -5.04 -20.34
C GLN A 421 -15.02 -5.07 -18.99
N ALA A 422 -13.69 -4.94 -19.00
CA ALA A 422 -12.90 -4.92 -17.77
C ALA A 422 -13.23 -3.69 -16.89
N VAL A 423 -13.43 -2.51 -17.51
CA VAL A 423 -13.86 -1.30 -16.79
C VAL A 423 -15.21 -1.50 -16.10
N GLN A 424 -16.15 -2.21 -16.74
CA GLN A 424 -17.44 -2.51 -16.11
C GLN A 424 -17.32 -3.42 -14.87
N HIS A 425 -16.35 -4.34 -14.86
CA HIS A 425 -16.08 -5.18 -13.67
C HIS A 425 -15.51 -4.37 -12.49
N HIS A 426 -14.95 -3.19 -12.77
CA HIS A 426 -14.36 -2.29 -11.76
C HIS A 426 -15.05 -0.93 -11.71
N LYS A 427 -16.35 -0.85 -12.02
CA LYS A 427 -17.13 0.41 -12.08
C LYS A 427 -17.26 1.14 -10.74
N ASP A 428 -16.95 0.45 -9.65
CA ASP A 428 -16.86 0.99 -8.29
C ASP A 428 -15.59 1.85 -8.08
N ILE A 429 -14.60 1.72 -8.97
CA ILE A 429 -13.30 2.41 -8.89
C ILE A 429 -13.04 3.25 -10.14
N LEU A 430 -13.29 2.69 -11.31
CA LEU A 430 -13.01 3.30 -12.61
C LEU A 430 -14.20 4.13 -13.09
N LYS A 431 -13.88 5.28 -13.69
CA LYS A 431 -14.86 6.15 -14.36
C LYS A 431 -15.16 5.58 -15.75
N LYS A 432 -16.35 5.86 -16.30
CA LYS A 432 -16.67 5.46 -17.69
C LYS A 432 -15.66 6.01 -18.71
N THR A 433 -15.21 7.24 -18.48
CA THR A 433 -14.17 7.93 -19.28
C THR A 433 -12.82 7.21 -19.26
N ASP A 434 -12.57 6.35 -18.26
CA ASP A 434 -11.30 5.60 -18.17
C ASP A 434 -11.17 4.57 -19.29
N THR A 435 -12.26 4.16 -19.94
CA THR A 435 -12.19 3.26 -21.11
C THR A 435 -11.41 3.90 -22.26
N ASP A 436 -11.72 5.17 -22.57
CA ASP A 436 -11.07 5.91 -23.66
C ASP A 436 -9.63 6.26 -23.30
N LEU A 437 -9.41 6.67 -22.05
CA LEU A 437 -8.09 6.93 -21.49
C LEU A 437 -7.18 5.70 -21.60
N ILE A 438 -7.62 4.54 -21.11
CA ILE A 438 -6.84 3.30 -21.15
C ILE A 438 -6.60 2.85 -22.59
N ALA A 439 -7.57 3.01 -23.50
CA ALA A 439 -7.37 2.72 -24.92
C ALA A 439 -6.28 3.62 -25.52
N GLN A 440 -6.33 4.92 -25.22
CA GLN A 440 -5.32 5.90 -25.64
C GLN A 440 -3.91 5.51 -25.15
N LEU A 441 -3.75 5.26 -23.84
CA LEU A 441 -2.48 4.85 -23.24
C LEU A 441 -1.99 3.50 -23.79
N GLY A 442 -2.90 2.52 -23.90
CA GLY A 442 -2.61 1.17 -24.37
C GLY A 442 -2.15 1.15 -25.83
N THR A 443 -2.76 1.97 -26.70
CA THR A 443 -2.30 2.12 -28.08
C THR A 443 -0.92 2.78 -28.17
N LEU A 444 -0.60 3.75 -27.30
CA LEU A 444 0.75 4.31 -27.23
C LEU A 444 1.79 3.28 -26.78
N LEU A 445 1.46 2.49 -25.76
CA LEU A 445 2.33 1.43 -25.29
C LEU A 445 2.56 0.37 -26.38
N LYS A 446 1.51 -0.07 -27.10
CA LYS A 446 1.65 -0.98 -28.25
C LYS A 446 2.56 -0.40 -29.33
N LEU A 447 2.42 0.89 -29.66
CA LEU A 447 3.27 1.55 -30.64
C LEU A 447 4.73 1.63 -30.17
N ALA A 448 4.96 1.94 -28.90
CA ALA A 448 6.31 1.95 -28.32
C ALA A 448 6.96 0.55 -28.31
N VAL A 449 6.19 -0.51 -28.06
CA VAL A 449 6.64 -1.90 -28.17
C VAL A 449 6.92 -2.27 -29.62
N ALA A 450 6.06 -1.88 -30.56
CA ALA A 450 6.26 -2.14 -32.00
C ALA A 450 7.57 -1.53 -32.53
N LEU A 451 7.94 -0.34 -32.04
CA LEU A 451 9.19 0.36 -32.38
C LEU A 451 10.46 -0.29 -31.80
N ASP A 452 10.34 -1.31 -30.95
CA ASP A 452 11.46 -2.08 -30.40
C ASP A 452 11.11 -3.58 -30.31
N ILE A 453 10.32 -4.08 -31.26
CA ILE A 453 9.74 -5.43 -31.20
C ILE A 453 10.81 -6.53 -31.26
N SER A 454 11.92 -6.29 -31.97
CA SER A 454 13.05 -7.21 -32.00
C SER A 454 13.86 -7.22 -30.70
N GLU A 455 13.62 -6.25 -29.80
CA GLU A 455 14.39 -6.02 -28.58
C GLU A 455 15.88 -5.69 -28.82
N THR A 456 16.26 -5.37 -30.06
CA THR A 456 17.64 -5.05 -30.46
C THR A 456 17.92 -3.56 -30.61
N GLN A 457 16.94 -2.71 -30.26
CA GLN A 457 17.02 -1.25 -30.37
C GLN A 457 17.39 -0.78 -31.80
N ALA A 458 16.81 -1.44 -32.81
CA ALA A 458 16.99 -1.14 -34.24
C ALA A 458 16.65 0.31 -34.57
N LEU A 459 15.59 0.83 -33.96
CA LEU A 459 15.11 2.19 -34.14
C LEU A 459 15.33 3.02 -32.88
N GLU A 460 15.64 4.29 -33.09
CA GLU A 460 15.59 5.32 -32.05
C GLU A 460 14.65 6.44 -32.50
N VAL A 461 13.65 6.77 -31.67
CA VAL A 461 12.78 7.94 -31.89
C VAL A 461 13.54 9.20 -31.48
N THR A 462 14.08 9.92 -32.47
CA THR A 462 14.86 11.14 -32.24
C THR A 462 13.94 12.30 -31.86
N THR A 463 12.84 12.47 -32.60
CA THR A 463 11.81 13.49 -32.31
C THR A 463 10.42 12.95 -32.61
N ALA A 464 9.45 13.33 -31.78
CA ALA A 464 8.02 13.11 -32.04
C ALA A 464 7.28 14.44 -31.85
N PHE A 465 6.36 14.77 -32.75
CA PHE A 465 5.53 15.98 -32.64
C PHE A 465 4.19 15.77 -33.33
N SER A 466 3.15 16.45 -32.85
CA SER A 466 1.81 16.42 -33.44
C SER A 466 1.57 17.68 -34.27
N GLU A 467 1.21 17.50 -35.55
CA GLU A 467 0.90 18.60 -36.47
C GLU A 467 -0.19 18.15 -37.47
N SER A 468 -1.12 19.04 -37.83
CA SER A 468 -2.10 18.78 -38.91
C SER A 468 -2.87 17.45 -38.78
N LYS A 469 -3.33 17.11 -37.56
CA LYS A 469 -3.99 15.82 -37.23
C LYS A 469 -3.14 14.60 -37.57
N ALA A 470 -1.82 14.71 -37.46
CA ALA A 470 -0.89 13.60 -37.59
C ALA A 470 0.17 13.66 -36.49
N LEU A 471 0.55 12.48 -35.99
CA LEU A 471 1.74 12.28 -35.18
C LEU A 471 2.91 11.97 -36.11
N HIS A 472 3.90 12.84 -36.13
CA HIS A 472 5.11 12.71 -36.92
C HIS A 472 6.22 12.12 -36.06
N LEU A 473 6.78 10.98 -36.47
CA LEU A 473 7.92 10.33 -35.84
C LEU A 473 9.13 10.46 -36.74
N ARG A 474 10.21 11.09 -36.25
CA ARG A 474 11.53 11.00 -36.91
C ARG A 474 12.32 9.90 -36.25
N LEU A 475 12.78 8.97 -37.07
CA LEU A 475 13.48 7.77 -36.61
C LEU A 475 14.90 7.76 -37.13
N LYS A 476 15.81 7.25 -36.29
CA LYS A 476 17.16 6.88 -36.67
C LYS A 476 17.29 5.37 -36.58
N ALA A 477 17.55 4.72 -37.71
CA ALA A 477 17.87 3.31 -37.75
C ALA A 477 19.34 3.11 -37.34
N LYS A 478 19.61 2.16 -36.45
CA LYS A 478 20.96 1.71 -36.07
C LYS A 478 21.39 0.48 -36.86
N HIS A 479 20.43 -0.35 -37.23
CA HIS A 479 20.56 -1.52 -38.10
C HIS A 479 19.17 -1.84 -38.68
N ASP A 480 18.98 -2.97 -39.37
CA ASP A 480 17.75 -3.31 -40.12
C ASP A 480 16.48 -3.29 -39.24
N PRO A 481 15.56 -2.32 -39.45
CA PRO A 481 14.34 -2.16 -38.67
C PRO A 481 13.08 -2.79 -39.33
N SER A 482 13.27 -3.75 -40.25
CA SER A 482 12.18 -4.33 -41.04
C SER A 482 11.04 -4.94 -40.20
N ALA A 483 11.36 -5.50 -39.03
CA ALA A 483 10.36 -6.06 -38.12
C ALA A 483 9.50 -4.96 -37.47
N GLU A 484 10.15 -3.89 -36.99
CA GLU A 484 9.51 -2.76 -36.34
C GLU A 484 8.57 -2.03 -37.29
N TYR A 485 9.00 -1.76 -38.53
CA TYR A 485 8.13 -1.09 -39.51
C TYR A 485 6.88 -1.89 -39.84
N ARG A 486 6.99 -3.22 -39.97
CA ARG A 486 5.84 -4.09 -40.23
C ARG A 486 4.80 -3.98 -39.11
N GLU A 487 5.24 -4.02 -37.86
CA GLU A 487 4.35 -3.90 -36.70
C GLU A 487 3.74 -2.49 -36.57
N VAL A 488 4.54 -1.44 -36.81
CA VAL A 488 4.06 -0.05 -36.79
C VAL A 488 2.97 0.18 -37.85
N LEU A 489 3.15 -0.34 -39.07
CA LEU A 489 2.15 -0.26 -40.14
C LEU A 489 0.83 -0.95 -39.73
N GLY A 490 0.92 -2.10 -39.05
CA GLY A 490 -0.24 -2.82 -38.53
C GLY A 490 -1.08 -2.03 -37.52
N LEU A 491 -0.47 -1.07 -36.81
CA LEU A 491 -1.13 -0.28 -35.76
C LEU A 491 -1.75 1.03 -36.25
N GLN A 492 -1.48 1.48 -37.48
CA GLN A 492 -1.93 2.79 -37.98
C GLN A 492 -3.45 3.00 -37.89
N LYS A 493 -4.24 1.98 -38.23
CA LYS A 493 -5.72 2.05 -38.19
C LYS A 493 -6.23 2.19 -36.76
N GLU A 494 -5.71 1.40 -35.83
CA GLU A 494 -6.09 1.46 -34.42
C GLU A 494 -5.68 2.80 -33.80
N PHE A 495 -4.47 3.27 -34.09
CA PHE A 495 -3.97 4.57 -33.67
C PHE A 495 -4.87 5.70 -34.14
N LYS A 496 -5.20 5.74 -35.43
CA LYS A 496 -6.11 6.75 -36.00
C LYS A 496 -7.49 6.73 -35.34
N ASN A 497 -8.06 5.55 -35.13
CA ASN A 497 -9.39 5.42 -34.50
C ASN A 497 -9.40 5.90 -33.05
N THR A 498 -8.30 5.73 -32.33
CA THR A 498 -8.20 6.02 -30.88
C THR A 498 -7.81 7.47 -30.61
N TRP A 499 -6.87 8.01 -31.40
CA TRP A 499 -6.30 9.33 -31.20
C TRP A 499 -6.84 10.39 -32.17
N GLY A 500 -7.56 9.98 -33.21
CA GLY A 500 -8.03 10.89 -34.26
C GLY A 500 -6.91 11.46 -35.13
N GLN A 501 -5.69 10.90 -35.02
CA GLN A 501 -4.49 11.37 -35.72
C GLN A 501 -3.91 10.28 -36.63
N GLN A 502 -3.39 10.67 -37.79
CA GLN A 502 -2.63 9.79 -38.66
C GLN A 502 -1.22 9.56 -38.09
N LEU A 503 -0.67 8.36 -38.25
CA LEU A 503 0.72 8.09 -37.87
C LEU A 503 1.63 8.23 -39.10
N LYS A 504 2.57 9.18 -39.06
CA LYS A 504 3.55 9.42 -40.13
C LYS A 504 4.96 9.17 -39.62
N VAL A 505 5.66 8.25 -40.29
CA VAL A 505 7.03 7.87 -39.96
C VAL A 505 7.98 8.46 -41.00
N HIS A 506 9.04 9.11 -40.54
CA HIS A 506 10.07 9.75 -41.37
C HIS A 506 11.43 9.16 -41.02
N GLU A 507 12.15 8.67 -42.03
CA GLU A 507 13.49 8.14 -41.87
C GLU A 507 14.54 9.23 -41.99
N SER A 508 15.55 9.19 -41.12
CA SER A 508 16.79 9.92 -41.33
C SER A 508 17.66 9.07 -42.28
N SER A 509 18.00 9.59 -43.46
CA SER A 509 18.78 8.87 -44.48
C SER A 509 20.08 8.30 -43.93
N PHE A 510 20.39 7.05 -44.29
CA PHE A 510 21.70 6.43 -44.12
C PHE A 510 22.79 7.29 -44.79
N SER A 511 23.85 7.63 -44.06
CA SER A 511 25.18 7.74 -44.67
C SER A 511 25.88 6.43 -44.33
N THR A 512 25.95 5.53 -45.31
CA THR A 512 26.87 4.39 -45.26
C THR A 512 28.28 4.96 -45.46
N SER A 513 29.03 5.09 -44.38
CA SER A 513 30.48 5.29 -44.41
C SER A 513 31.14 4.09 -43.76
#